data_AF-A0A853G2V2-F1
#
_entry.id   AF-A0A853G2V2-F1
#
_cell.length_a   1.000
_cell.length_b   1.000
_cell.length_c   1.000
_cell.angle_alpha   90.00
_cell.angle_beta   90.00
_cell.angle_gamma   90.00
#
_symmetry.space_group_name_H-M   'P 1'
#
loop_
_entity.id
_entity.type
_entity.pdbx_description
1 polymer ?
#
loop_
_entity_poly.entity_id
_entity_poly.type
_entity_poly.pdbx_seq_one_letter_code
_entity_poly.pdbx_strand_id
1 'polypeptide(L)'
;MAFGSALNPLRHLGTIGFLALWLLAASGIVLYALFDTSVSGAWLSVESLAHLPLGLGRLLRGLHHYAADLLMLAVFLHVLREWLHGHANGARRFHWLTGVPSLVFCFISAIGGFWLAWDQLGQYSALSTAEWLDALPLLASPLARNFLSHAAFSDRMFSLFIFVHVGVPLLLLFGLWFHIQRLAHVAMLPPRRLASGIVLVLALLALARPVLSHAPAALDRVPAELRLDWLLLWLHPLTDATSRGFTLALAGGAVLLLLALPFLSRAPRAAVAVINPENCSGCTWCSVDCPYAAVTMAPHPDGRPGHLLARVDADLCTACGICAGACPSSTPFRGGRRLVTGIDLPQLPVDALRRRLRAHLAASTAERPIVVFSCRHGSSGVHLRGADLHVLDLLCAGQLPPSFIEYALRHGAAGVLVAACREGGCEFRLGERWMAQRLTRRRQPQLRAHAPATRLQLAFAAAGEEHLLDKALHGLRQRIRAMSPHMSMNANEIIH
;
A
#
# COMPACT_ATOMS: atom_id res chain seq x y z
N MET A 1 21.16 -4.84 3.84
CA MET A 1 20.41 -3.62 3.46
C MET A 1 20.35 -2.69 4.67
N ALA A 2 20.52 -1.38 4.48
CA ALA A 2 20.55 -0.38 5.57
C ALA A 2 19.26 -0.33 6.40
N PHE A 3 18.15 -0.83 5.85
CA PHE A 3 16.88 -1.03 6.55
C PHE A 3 16.59 -2.53 6.69
N GLY A 4 16.08 -2.96 7.85
CA GLY A 4 15.47 -4.29 7.98
C GLY A 4 14.25 -4.42 7.07
N SER A 5 13.81 -5.64 6.73
CA SER A 5 12.69 -5.89 5.80
C SER A 5 11.43 -5.11 6.12
N ALA A 6 11.08 -5.04 7.40
CA ALA A 6 9.89 -4.34 7.89
C ALA A 6 9.97 -2.82 7.74
N LEU A 7 11.16 -2.24 7.54
CA LEU A 7 11.40 -0.79 7.48
C LEU A 7 11.77 -0.30 6.07
N ASN A 8 11.71 -1.15 5.05
CA ASN A 8 11.97 -0.72 3.66
C ASN A 8 10.91 0.32 3.21
N PRO A 9 11.29 1.57 2.89
CA PRO A 9 10.35 2.63 2.52
C PRO A 9 9.47 2.30 1.30
N LEU A 10 10.00 1.57 0.31
CA LEU A 10 9.29 1.22 -0.93
C LEU A 10 8.05 0.34 -0.70
N ARG A 11 7.95 -0.29 0.47
CA ARG A 11 6.78 -1.08 0.87
C ARG A 11 5.69 -0.23 1.53
N HIS A 12 6.07 0.91 2.08
CA HIS A 12 5.23 1.78 2.88
C HIS A 12 4.79 3.06 2.15
N LEU A 13 4.95 3.12 0.82
CA LEU A 13 4.71 4.32 -0.01
C LEU A 13 3.36 5.02 0.26
N GLY A 14 2.26 4.27 0.32
CA GLY A 14 0.94 4.85 0.64
C GLY A 14 0.90 5.49 2.03
N THR A 15 1.43 4.81 3.06
CA THR A 15 1.50 5.36 4.42
C THR A 15 2.50 6.51 4.56
N ILE A 16 3.59 6.50 3.78
CA ILE A 16 4.54 7.62 3.70
C ILE A 16 3.85 8.83 3.08
N GLY A 17 3.04 8.65 2.04
CA GLY A 17 2.21 9.71 1.47
C GLY A 17 1.24 10.31 2.51
N PHE A 18 0.53 9.49 3.27
CA PHE A 18 -0.30 9.98 4.38
C PHE A 18 0.50 10.72 5.46
N LEU A 19 1.68 10.22 5.84
CA LEU A 19 2.57 10.92 6.77
C LEU A 19 2.95 12.31 6.23
N ALA A 20 3.37 12.39 4.96
CA ALA A 20 3.71 13.65 4.31
C ALA A 20 2.51 14.62 4.26
N LEU A 21 1.31 14.12 3.94
CA LEU A 21 0.08 14.91 3.95
C LEU A 21 -0.25 15.45 5.36
N TRP A 22 -0.07 14.66 6.41
CA TRP A 22 -0.27 15.12 7.79
C TRP A 22 0.78 16.17 8.21
N LEU A 23 2.04 16.02 7.78
CA LEU A 23 3.08 17.02 8.00
C LEU A 23 2.73 18.33 7.28
N LEU A 24 2.27 18.26 6.04
CA LEU A 24 1.80 19.41 5.26
C LEU A 24 0.62 20.09 5.93
N ALA A 25 -0.39 19.33 6.37
CA ALA A 25 -1.55 19.88 7.06
C ALA A 25 -1.14 20.59 8.36
N ALA A 26 -0.34 19.94 9.21
CA ALA A 26 0.08 20.51 10.48
C ALA A 26 0.95 21.76 10.31
N SER A 27 1.95 21.70 9.43
CA SER A 27 2.81 22.87 9.15
C SER A 27 2.06 23.98 8.42
N GLY A 28 1.15 23.64 7.51
CA GLY A 28 0.32 24.59 6.76
C GLY A 28 -0.65 25.36 7.65
N ILE A 29 -1.27 24.70 8.64
CA ILE A 29 -2.14 25.38 9.63
C ILE A 29 -1.34 26.44 10.40
N VAL A 30 -0.13 26.11 10.85
CA VAL A 30 0.74 27.06 11.57
C VAL A 30 1.20 28.19 10.65
N LEU A 31 1.61 27.88 9.42
CA LEU A 31 2.01 28.89 8.43
C LEU A 31 0.85 29.84 8.12
N TYR A 32 -0.35 29.32 7.88
CA TYR A 32 -1.54 30.12 7.61
C TYR A 32 -1.86 31.09 8.74
N ALA A 33 -1.69 30.69 10.00
CA ALA A 33 -1.91 31.57 11.15
C ALA A 33 -0.91 32.75 11.23
N LEU A 34 0.25 32.64 10.58
CA LEU A 34 1.30 33.65 10.54
C LEU A 34 1.33 34.44 9.22
N PHE A 35 0.49 34.07 8.26
CA PHE A 35 0.56 34.55 6.89
C PHE A 35 -0.36 35.76 6.66
N ASP A 36 0.16 36.78 5.97
CA ASP A 36 -0.64 37.93 5.54
C ASP A 36 -1.29 37.63 4.19
N THR A 37 -2.62 37.75 4.14
CA THR A 37 -3.41 37.40 2.96
C THR A 37 -3.57 38.54 1.95
N SER A 38 -2.87 39.66 2.14
CA SER A 38 -2.80 40.77 1.18
C SER A 38 -1.67 40.58 0.18
N VAL A 39 -1.81 41.16 -1.02
CA VAL A 39 -0.79 41.06 -2.07
C VAL A 39 0.53 41.69 -1.63
N SER A 40 0.46 42.82 -0.91
CA SER A 40 1.62 43.57 -0.43
C SER A 40 2.28 42.91 0.79
N GLY A 41 1.49 42.25 1.65
CA GLY A 41 1.97 41.62 2.87
C GLY A 41 2.48 40.18 2.69
N ALA A 42 2.03 39.46 1.66
CA ALA A 42 2.32 38.03 1.49
C ALA A 42 3.83 37.71 1.53
N TRP A 43 4.62 38.34 0.65
CA TRP A 43 6.06 38.13 0.58
C TRP A 43 6.76 38.52 1.89
N LEU A 44 6.38 39.66 2.49
CA LEU A 44 6.93 40.13 3.75
C LEU A 44 6.64 39.18 4.90
N SER A 45 5.44 38.62 4.97
CA SER A 45 5.05 37.65 6.01
C SER A 45 5.89 36.38 5.92
N VAL A 46 6.13 35.88 4.71
CA VAL A 46 6.95 34.68 4.46
C VAL A 46 8.43 34.93 4.75
N GLU A 47 8.94 36.10 4.39
CA GLU A 47 10.31 36.50 4.68
C GLU A 47 10.53 36.70 6.18
N SER A 48 9.53 37.24 6.89
CA SER A 48 9.61 37.43 8.35
C SER A 48 9.85 36.13 9.13
N LEU A 49 9.40 34.99 8.61
CA LEU A 49 9.65 33.67 9.20
C LEU A 49 11.14 33.37 9.32
N ALA A 50 11.98 33.85 8.40
CA ALA A 50 13.41 33.65 8.45
C ALA A 50 14.07 34.26 9.70
N HIS A 51 13.41 35.26 10.31
CA HIS A 51 13.87 35.98 11.49
C HIS A 51 13.37 35.37 12.81
N LEU A 52 12.54 34.33 12.78
CA LEU A 52 12.09 33.66 14.00
C LEU A 52 13.27 33.04 14.78
N PRO A 53 13.25 33.12 16.13
CA PRO A 53 14.34 32.65 16.96
C PRO A 53 14.59 31.15 16.79
N LEU A 54 15.83 30.73 17.07
CA LEU A 54 16.25 29.33 17.05
C LEU A 54 16.07 28.61 15.70
N GLY A 55 15.83 29.36 14.61
CA GLY A 55 15.61 28.79 13.28
C GLY A 55 14.25 28.11 13.10
N LEU A 56 13.28 28.38 13.98
CA LEU A 56 11.96 27.76 13.93
C LEU A 56 11.21 28.02 12.61
N GLY A 57 11.32 29.23 12.06
CA GLY A 57 10.69 29.52 10.77
C GLY A 57 11.35 28.80 9.59
N ARG A 58 12.69 28.60 9.63
CA ARG A 58 13.40 27.77 8.64
C ARG A 58 12.96 26.31 8.73
N LEU A 59 12.82 25.79 9.94
CA LEU A 59 12.31 24.44 10.17
C LEU A 59 10.88 24.30 9.67
N LEU A 60 9.98 25.22 10.02
CA LEU A 60 8.57 25.17 9.64
C LEU A 60 8.38 25.24 8.12
N ARG A 61 8.98 26.24 7.47
CA ARG A 61 8.91 26.43 6.03
C ARG A 61 9.59 25.29 5.26
N GLY A 62 10.77 24.89 5.71
CA GLY A 62 11.50 23.77 5.11
C GLY A 62 10.77 22.45 5.26
N LEU A 63 10.17 22.17 6.43
CA LEU A 63 9.39 20.96 6.65
C LEU A 63 8.14 20.92 5.75
N HIS A 64 7.44 22.05 5.58
CA HIS A 64 6.30 22.13 4.68
C HIS A 64 6.71 21.85 3.22
N HIS A 65 7.77 22.50 2.73
CA HIS A 65 8.29 22.29 1.38
C HIS A 65 8.79 20.86 1.14
N TYR A 66 9.69 20.34 2.00
CA TYR A 66 10.24 19.00 1.84
C TYR A 66 9.21 17.89 2.07
N ALA A 67 8.14 18.15 2.83
CA ALA A 67 7.01 17.23 2.90
C ALA A 67 6.20 17.20 1.59
N ALA A 68 6.11 18.31 0.85
CA ALA A 68 5.50 18.32 -0.49
C ALA A 68 6.32 17.48 -1.47
N ASP A 69 7.64 17.61 -1.46
CA ASP A 69 8.55 16.79 -2.27
C ASP A 69 8.38 15.30 -1.96
N LEU A 70 8.39 14.95 -0.67
CA LEU A 70 8.20 13.59 -0.23
C LEU A 70 6.83 13.04 -0.66
N LEU A 71 5.77 13.83 -0.53
CA LEU A 71 4.43 13.44 -0.95
C LEU A 71 4.42 13.12 -2.45
N MET A 72 4.96 14.01 -3.28
CA MET A 72 4.97 13.84 -4.73
C MET A 72 5.78 12.60 -5.15
N LEU A 73 6.98 12.44 -4.59
CA LEU A 73 7.83 11.28 -4.85
C LEU A 73 7.16 9.98 -4.39
N ALA A 74 6.58 9.95 -3.19
CA ALA A 74 5.93 8.77 -2.64
C ALA A 74 4.70 8.38 -3.47
N VAL A 75 3.88 9.35 -3.91
CA VAL A 75 2.70 9.10 -4.75
C VAL A 75 3.11 8.61 -6.14
N PHE A 76 4.12 9.22 -6.77
CA PHE A 76 4.65 8.73 -8.04
C PHE A 76 5.11 7.27 -7.96
N LEU A 77 5.96 6.96 -6.97
CA LEU A 77 6.43 5.59 -6.74
C LEU A 77 5.28 4.64 -6.37
N HIS A 78 4.25 5.13 -5.66
CA HIS A 78 3.07 4.34 -5.34
C HIS A 78 2.32 3.93 -6.61
N VAL A 79 1.98 4.89 -7.48
CA VAL A 79 1.30 4.62 -8.76
C VAL A 79 2.13 3.68 -9.62
N LEU A 80 3.43 3.93 -9.75
CA LEU A 80 4.35 3.07 -10.52
C LEU A 80 4.36 1.64 -9.98
N ARG A 81 4.49 1.45 -8.67
CA ARG A 81 4.47 0.13 -8.03
C ARG A 81 3.16 -0.59 -8.28
N GLU A 82 2.03 0.06 -8.04
CA GLU A 82 0.71 -0.56 -8.22
C GLU A 82 0.45 -0.92 -9.70
N TRP A 83 0.94 -0.11 -10.64
CA TRP A 83 0.89 -0.41 -12.07
C TRP A 83 1.74 -1.64 -12.43
N LEU A 84 3.00 -1.69 -11.99
CA LEU A 84 3.91 -2.81 -12.24
C LEU A 84 3.41 -4.14 -11.68
N HIS A 85 2.65 -4.11 -10.57
CA HIS A 85 2.01 -5.30 -9.99
C HIS A 85 0.65 -5.64 -10.65
N GLY A 86 0.21 -4.87 -11.65
CA GLY A 86 -1.07 -5.09 -12.33
C GLY A 86 -2.30 -4.77 -11.49
N HIS A 87 -2.15 -4.02 -10.40
CA HIS A 87 -3.22 -3.69 -9.45
C HIS A 87 -4.23 -2.66 -9.98
N ALA A 88 -4.04 -2.15 -11.20
CA ALA A 88 -5.05 -1.37 -11.92
C ALA A 88 -6.31 -2.20 -12.27
N ASN A 89 -6.23 -3.54 -12.21
CA ASN A 89 -7.26 -4.44 -12.74
C ASN A 89 -8.08 -5.15 -11.66
N GLY A 90 -9.16 -5.82 -12.10
CA GLY A 90 -9.97 -6.71 -11.25
C GLY A 90 -10.68 -5.99 -10.10
N ALA A 91 -10.71 -6.63 -8.91
CA ALA A 91 -11.35 -6.07 -7.72
C ALA A 91 -10.67 -4.77 -7.22
N ARG A 92 -9.42 -4.51 -7.63
CA ARG A 92 -8.66 -3.31 -7.22
C ARG A 92 -8.89 -2.09 -8.13
N ARG A 93 -9.61 -2.26 -9.26
CA ARG A 93 -9.91 -1.19 -10.22
C ARG A 93 -10.48 0.09 -9.57
N PHE A 94 -11.30 -0.08 -8.53
CA PHE A 94 -11.91 1.04 -7.82
C PHE A 94 -10.88 1.94 -7.14
N HIS A 95 -9.86 1.35 -6.50
CA HIS A 95 -8.79 2.10 -5.84
C HIS A 95 -7.94 2.85 -6.86
N TRP A 96 -7.71 2.24 -8.02
CA TRP A 96 -7.01 2.89 -9.12
C TRP A 96 -7.78 4.11 -9.65
N LEU A 97 -9.06 3.93 -10.00
CA LEU A 97 -9.90 5.01 -10.55
C LEU A 97 -10.13 6.17 -9.58
N THR A 98 -10.16 5.92 -8.27
CA THR A 98 -10.24 6.97 -7.24
C THR A 98 -8.88 7.61 -6.93
N GLY A 99 -7.78 6.88 -7.14
CA GLY A 99 -6.42 7.36 -6.93
C GLY A 99 -5.95 8.33 -8.01
N VAL A 100 -6.34 8.14 -9.28
CA VAL A 100 -5.91 9.00 -10.40
C VAL A 100 -6.35 10.47 -10.23
N PRO A 101 -7.62 10.80 -9.89
CA PRO A 101 -8.00 12.17 -9.58
C PRO A 101 -7.26 12.75 -8.36
N SER A 102 -6.94 11.90 -7.37
CA SER A 102 -6.18 12.33 -6.19
C SER A 102 -4.76 12.80 -6.56
N LEU A 103 -4.13 12.19 -7.58
CA LEU A 103 -2.85 12.66 -8.12
C LEU A 103 -2.94 14.11 -8.65
N VAL A 104 -4.03 14.43 -9.35
CA VAL A 104 -4.27 15.77 -9.89
C VAL A 104 -4.41 16.78 -8.76
N PHE A 105 -5.17 16.46 -7.71
CA PHE A 105 -5.30 17.34 -6.54
C PHE A 105 -3.95 17.57 -5.84
N CYS A 106 -3.11 16.53 -5.70
CA CYS A 106 -1.76 16.70 -5.16
C CYS A 106 -0.92 17.70 -5.99
N PHE A 107 -0.95 17.61 -7.32
CA PHE A 107 -0.23 18.53 -8.20
C PHE A 107 -0.76 19.97 -8.11
N ILE A 108 -2.09 20.15 -8.13
CA ILE A 108 -2.71 21.48 -7.99
C ILE A 108 -2.30 22.12 -6.65
N SER A 109 -2.36 21.38 -5.55
CA SER A 109 -1.94 21.87 -4.23
C SER A 109 -0.45 22.20 -4.19
N ALA A 110 0.40 21.35 -4.76
CA ALA A 110 1.84 21.57 -4.77
C ALA A 110 2.22 22.85 -5.52
N ILE A 111 1.70 23.04 -6.75
CA ILE A 111 1.95 24.24 -7.55
C ILE A 111 1.34 25.48 -6.87
N GLY A 112 0.10 25.39 -6.39
CA GLY A 112 -0.58 26.50 -5.73
C GLY A 112 0.14 27.02 -4.48
N GLY A 113 0.91 26.17 -3.79
CA GLY A 113 1.70 26.58 -2.63
C GLY A 113 2.83 27.57 -2.98
N PHE A 114 3.42 27.45 -4.17
CA PHE A 114 4.44 28.40 -4.63
C PHE A 114 3.86 29.79 -4.88
N TRP A 115 2.60 29.88 -5.30
CA TRP A 115 1.93 31.16 -5.56
C TRP A 115 1.80 31.98 -4.28
N LEU A 116 1.65 31.33 -3.12
CA LEU A 116 1.44 32.02 -1.84
C LEU A 116 2.69 32.74 -1.34
N ALA A 117 3.89 32.30 -1.71
CA ALA A 117 5.12 33.01 -1.35
C ALA A 117 5.21 34.40 -2.00
N TRP A 118 4.53 34.57 -3.15
CA TRP A 118 4.48 35.80 -3.95
C TRP A 118 5.86 36.44 -4.20
N ASP A 119 6.87 35.60 -4.38
CA ASP A 119 8.19 35.98 -4.89
C ASP A 119 8.23 35.84 -6.43
N GLN A 120 9.35 36.17 -7.05
CA GLN A 120 9.51 36.06 -8.51
C GLN A 120 9.21 34.66 -9.05
N LEU A 121 9.53 33.60 -8.30
CA LEU A 121 9.23 32.22 -8.70
C LEU A 121 7.73 31.93 -8.62
N GLY A 122 7.08 32.34 -7.54
CA GLY A 122 5.64 32.23 -7.34
C GLY A 122 4.85 32.97 -8.42
N GLN A 123 5.26 34.20 -8.77
CA GLN A 123 4.68 34.98 -9.87
C GLN A 123 4.85 34.27 -11.22
N TYR A 124 6.07 33.81 -11.53
CA TYR A 124 6.32 33.06 -12.77
C TYR A 124 5.45 31.81 -12.87
N SER A 125 5.34 31.01 -11.80
CA SER A 125 4.51 29.80 -11.79
C SER A 125 3.01 30.14 -11.95
N ALA A 126 2.52 31.17 -11.26
CA ALA A 126 1.12 31.59 -11.35
C ALA A 126 0.77 32.07 -12.77
N LEU A 127 1.61 32.92 -13.37
CA LEU A 127 1.44 33.39 -14.74
C LEU A 127 1.55 32.24 -15.75
N SER A 128 2.58 31.41 -15.64
CA SER A 128 2.79 30.25 -16.54
C SER A 128 1.63 29.26 -16.46
N THR A 129 1.07 29.04 -15.26
CA THR A 129 -0.13 28.20 -15.10
C THR A 129 -1.35 28.85 -15.75
N ALA A 130 -1.54 30.16 -15.58
CA ALA A 130 -2.65 30.88 -16.20
C ALA A 130 -2.59 30.80 -17.73
N GLU A 131 -1.43 31.05 -18.32
CA GLU A 131 -1.23 30.91 -19.77
C GLU A 131 -1.42 29.46 -20.27
N TRP A 132 -0.97 28.48 -19.48
CA TRP A 132 -1.17 27.07 -19.79
C TRP A 132 -2.65 26.67 -19.79
N LEU A 133 -3.44 27.20 -18.85
CA LEU A 133 -4.88 27.00 -18.80
C LEU A 133 -5.63 27.79 -19.89
N ASP A 134 -5.14 28.96 -20.30
CA ASP A 134 -5.72 29.77 -21.37
C ASP A 134 -5.66 29.09 -22.75
N ALA A 135 -4.79 28.10 -22.92
CA ALA A 135 -4.78 27.26 -24.11
C ALA A 135 -5.95 26.26 -24.18
N LEU A 136 -6.70 26.06 -23.09
CA LEU A 136 -7.95 25.30 -23.09
C LEU A 136 -9.11 26.20 -23.54
N PRO A 137 -9.93 25.78 -24.52
CA PRO A 137 -11.05 26.59 -25.02
C PRO A 137 -12.27 26.61 -24.07
N LEU A 138 -12.06 26.44 -22.77
CA LEU A 138 -13.10 26.33 -21.76
C LEU A 138 -13.43 27.67 -21.09
N LEU A 139 -12.52 28.63 -21.14
CA LEU A 139 -12.64 29.90 -20.43
C LEU A 139 -13.06 31.02 -21.38
N ALA A 140 -14.05 31.82 -20.96
CA ALA A 140 -14.57 32.93 -21.76
C ALA A 140 -13.57 34.09 -21.92
N SER A 141 -12.58 34.18 -21.02
CA SER A 141 -11.55 35.21 -21.06
C SER A 141 -10.23 34.69 -20.52
N PRO A 142 -9.07 35.13 -21.06
CA PRO A 142 -7.76 34.70 -20.57
C PRO A 142 -7.54 35.03 -19.09
N LEU A 143 -7.11 34.05 -18.31
CA LEU A 143 -6.70 34.18 -16.90
C LEU A 143 -5.41 35.00 -16.78
N ALA A 144 -4.49 34.87 -17.74
CA ALA A 144 -3.22 35.59 -17.73
C ALA A 144 -3.41 37.12 -17.71
N ARG A 145 -4.57 37.62 -18.16
CA ARG A 145 -4.92 39.05 -18.13
C ARG A 145 -4.86 39.64 -16.72
N ASN A 146 -5.12 38.83 -15.68
CA ASN A 146 -5.15 39.31 -14.30
C ASN A 146 -3.75 39.66 -13.77
N PHE A 147 -2.69 39.30 -14.50
CA PHE A 147 -1.29 39.55 -14.14
C PHE A 147 -0.65 40.69 -14.95
N LEU A 148 -1.40 41.37 -15.84
CA LEU A 148 -0.86 42.39 -16.74
C LEU A 148 -0.47 43.69 -16.03
N SER A 149 -1.07 43.99 -14.88
CA SER A 149 -0.74 45.18 -14.09
C SER A 149 -1.06 44.98 -12.62
N HIS A 150 -0.45 45.79 -11.76
CA HIS A 150 -0.76 45.82 -10.34
C HIS A 150 -2.24 46.16 -10.07
N ALA A 151 -2.89 46.95 -10.93
CA ALA A 151 -4.30 47.27 -10.80
C ALA A 151 -5.21 46.08 -11.18
N ALA A 152 -4.75 45.19 -12.06
CA ALA A 152 -5.48 43.99 -12.45
C ALA A 152 -5.38 42.88 -11.39
N PHE A 153 -4.31 42.86 -10.59
CA PHE A 153 -4.08 41.88 -9.54
C PHE A 153 -4.50 42.39 -8.16
N SER A 154 -5.69 41.99 -7.69
CA SER A 154 -6.30 42.48 -6.45
C SER A 154 -6.07 41.57 -5.24
N ASP A 155 -6.17 42.13 -4.02
CA ASP A 155 -6.15 41.35 -2.76
C ASP A 155 -7.20 40.23 -2.73
N ARG A 156 -8.35 40.46 -3.36
CA ARG A 156 -9.41 39.45 -3.50
C ARG A 156 -8.94 38.25 -4.34
N MET A 157 -8.20 38.49 -5.42
CA MET A 157 -7.65 37.42 -6.25
C MET A 157 -6.57 36.64 -5.49
N PHE A 158 -5.70 37.33 -4.74
CA PHE A 158 -4.71 36.66 -3.90
C PHE A 158 -5.36 35.81 -2.80
N SER A 159 -6.41 36.33 -2.15
CA SER A 159 -7.21 35.57 -1.19
C SER A 159 -7.85 34.32 -1.80
N LEU A 160 -8.23 34.35 -3.09
CA LEU A 160 -8.71 33.17 -3.81
C LEU A 160 -7.61 32.11 -3.95
N PHE A 161 -6.36 32.48 -4.21
CA PHE A 161 -5.25 31.51 -4.27
C PHE A 161 -5.07 30.77 -2.96
N ILE A 162 -5.16 31.48 -1.85
CA ILE A 162 -5.10 30.88 -0.51
C ILE A 162 -6.27 29.93 -0.30
N PHE A 163 -7.49 30.36 -0.63
CA PHE A 163 -8.69 29.51 -0.51
C PHE A 163 -8.58 28.24 -1.37
N VAL A 164 -8.08 28.34 -2.60
CA VAL A 164 -7.86 27.18 -3.48
C VAL A 164 -6.77 26.28 -2.91
N HIS A 165 -5.65 26.84 -2.44
CA HIS A 165 -4.56 26.06 -1.87
C HIS A 165 -4.98 25.32 -0.59
N VAL A 166 -5.86 25.88 0.23
CA VAL A 166 -6.43 25.21 1.42
C VAL A 166 -7.57 24.26 1.05
N GLY A 167 -8.41 24.63 0.09
CA GLY A 167 -9.58 23.87 -0.32
C GLY A 167 -9.25 22.59 -1.09
N VAL A 168 -8.26 22.61 -1.99
CA VAL A 168 -7.87 21.44 -2.79
C VAL A 168 -7.36 20.28 -1.92
N PRO A 169 -6.51 20.48 -0.89
CA PRO A 169 -6.15 19.43 0.07
C PRO A 169 -7.34 18.85 0.83
N LEU A 170 -8.38 19.64 1.13
CA LEU A 170 -9.61 19.12 1.76
C LEU A 170 -10.37 18.21 0.79
N LEU A 171 -10.45 18.58 -0.49
CA LEU A 171 -10.99 17.71 -1.54
C LEU A 171 -10.13 16.46 -1.74
N LEU A 172 -8.81 16.56 -1.64
CA LEU A 172 -7.90 15.42 -1.64
C LEU A 172 -8.19 14.49 -0.46
N LEU A 173 -8.35 15.00 0.76
CA LEU A 173 -8.71 14.19 1.93
C LEU A 173 -10.05 13.47 1.73
N PHE A 174 -11.03 14.15 1.15
CA PHE A 174 -12.31 13.54 0.77
C PHE A 174 -12.14 12.46 -0.30
N GLY A 175 -11.31 12.69 -1.33
CA GLY A 175 -10.96 11.69 -2.34
C GLY A 175 -10.23 10.48 -1.75
N LEU A 176 -9.32 10.71 -0.80
CA LEU A 176 -8.59 9.65 -0.09
C LEU A 176 -9.52 8.78 0.76
N TRP A 177 -10.61 9.33 1.30
CA TRP A 177 -11.63 8.53 1.97
C TRP A 177 -12.20 7.48 1.02
N PHE A 178 -12.61 7.85 -0.20
CA PHE A 178 -13.03 6.88 -1.21
C PHE A 178 -11.91 5.92 -1.58
N HIS A 179 -10.69 6.42 -1.76
CA HIS A 179 -9.54 5.60 -2.15
C HIS A 179 -9.27 4.45 -1.17
N ILE A 180 -9.57 4.61 0.13
CA ILE A 180 -9.35 3.57 1.15
C ILE A 180 -10.61 2.90 1.68
N GLN A 181 -11.82 3.40 1.36
CA GLN A 181 -13.09 2.97 1.97
C GLN A 181 -13.35 1.46 1.87
N ARG A 182 -12.97 0.84 0.75
CA ARG A 182 -13.18 -0.59 0.49
C ARG A 182 -12.08 -1.50 1.07
N LEU A 183 -11.23 -0.97 1.94
CA LEU A 183 -10.16 -1.71 2.59
C LEU A 183 -10.44 -1.83 4.08
N ALA A 184 -10.30 -3.05 4.61
CA ALA A 184 -10.25 -3.28 6.05
C ALA A 184 -8.81 -3.14 6.57
N HIS A 185 -8.66 -2.88 7.87
CA HIS A 185 -7.35 -2.85 8.55
C HIS A 185 -6.32 -1.93 7.87
N VAL A 186 -6.76 -0.77 7.37
CA VAL A 186 -5.87 0.21 6.73
C VAL A 186 -4.96 0.83 7.79
N ALA A 187 -3.65 0.75 7.56
CA ALA A 187 -2.69 1.57 8.29
C ALA A 187 -2.62 2.93 7.60
N MET A 188 -2.77 4.02 8.36
CA MET A 188 -2.59 5.37 7.82
C MET A 188 -1.14 5.86 7.94
N LEU A 189 -0.39 5.35 8.91
CA LEU A 189 0.99 5.77 9.18
C LEU A 189 1.96 4.59 9.04
N PRO A 190 3.20 4.86 8.60
CA PRO A 190 4.23 3.83 8.51
C PRO A 190 4.65 3.39 9.93
N PRO A 191 5.41 2.29 10.06
CA PRO A 191 5.95 1.88 11.35
C PRO A 191 6.67 3.03 12.07
N ARG A 192 6.46 3.17 13.38
CA ARG A 192 6.94 4.33 14.18
C ARG A 192 8.41 4.68 13.94
N ARG A 193 9.29 3.67 13.84
CA ARG A 193 10.73 3.85 13.58
C ARG A 193 11.01 4.46 12.20
N LEU A 194 10.25 4.07 11.17
CA LEU A 194 10.37 4.64 9.83
C LEU A 194 9.80 6.06 9.81
N ALA A 195 8.64 6.29 10.44
CA ALA A 195 8.03 7.61 10.56
C ALA A 195 8.97 8.62 11.25
N SER A 196 9.53 8.26 12.41
CA SER A 196 10.46 9.12 13.15
C SER A 196 11.74 9.37 12.36
N GLY A 197 12.24 8.36 11.64
CA GLY A 197 13.41 8.51 10.77
C GLY A 197 13.16 9.49 9.64
N ILE A 198 12.00 9.40 8.97
CA ILE A 198 11.61 10.33 7.90
C ILE A 198 11.48 11.75 8.44
N VAL A 199 10.72 11.96 9.52
CA VAL A 199 10.53 13.29 10.12
C VAL A 199 11.86 13.91 10.54
N LEU A 200 12.76 13.13 11.15
CA LEU A 200 14.08 13.59 11.52
C LEU A 200 14.91 14.00 10.29
N VAL A 201 14.91 13.20 9.23
CA VAL A 201 15.62 13.52 7.99
C VAL A 201 15.08 14.81 7.36
N LEU A 202 13.76 14.97 7.28
CA LEU A 202 13.15 16.20 6.76
C LEU A 202 13.48 17.42 7.61
N ALA A 203 13.46 17.29 8.94
CA ALA A 203 13.82 18.37 9.86
C ALA A 203 15.30 18.76 9.73
N LEU A 204 16.20 17.78 9.65
CA LEU A 204 17.63 18.02 9.41
C LEU A 204 17.86 18.68 8.06
N LEU A 205 17.15 18.25 7.02
CA LEU A 205 17.23 18.86 5.69
C LEU A 205 16.71 20.30 5.70
N ALA A 206 15.58 20.57 6.36
CA ALA A 206 15.03 21.92 6.55
C ALA A 206 16.01 22.89 7.23
N LEU A 207 16.80 22.39 8.18
CA LEU A 207 17.80 23.18 8.88
C LEU A 207 19.10 23.34 8.08
N ALA A 208 19.56 22.28 7.41
CA ALA A 208 20.82 22.26 6.67
C ALA A 208 20.72 22.95 5.29
N ARG A 209 19.54 22.90 4.67
CA ARG A 209 19.22 23.49 3.37
C ARG A 209 17.91 24.27 3.53
N PRO A 210 17.94 25.48 4.12
CA PRO A 210 16.73 26.24 4.28
C PRO A 210 16.17 26.70 2.93
N VAL A 211 14.84 26.67 2.83
CA VAL A 211 14.11 27.20 1.67
C VAL A 211 14.09 28.72 1.79
N LEU A 212 14.72 29.40 0.84
CA LEU A 212 14.82 30.86 0.79
C LEU A 212 13.84 31.39 -0.26
N SER A 213 13.28 32.57 -0.01
CA SER A 213 12.45 33.29 -0.99
C SER A 213 13.32 33.84 -2.09
N HIS A 214 12.77 33.95 -3.30
CA HIS A 214 13.33 34.84 -4.30
C HIS A 214 13.01 36.31 -3.97
N ALA A 215 13.52 37.23 -4.79
CA ALA A 215 13.15 38.63 -4.68
C ALA A 215 11.61 38.80 -4.80
N PRO A 216 11.04 39.90 -4.27
CA PRO A 216 9.60 40.16 -4.35
C PRO A 216 9.11 40.12 -5.80
N ALA A 217 7.87 39.66 -5.98
CA ALA A 217 7.18 39.71 -7.26
C ALA A 217 7.16 41.15 -7.83
N ALA A 218 7.51 41.27 -9.11
CA ALA A 218 7.55 42.52 -9.87
C ALA A 218 6.84 42.28 -11.20
N LEU A 219 5.59 42.73 -11.33
CA LEU A 219 4.77 42.51 -12.54
C LEU A 219 5.31 43.30 -13.75
N ASP A 220 6.12 44.32 -13.51
CA ASP A 220 6.78 45.17 -14.50
C ASP A 220 8.11 44.59 -15.02
N ARG A 221 8.59 43.46 -14.48
CA ARG A 221 9.91 42.90 -14.81
C ARG A 221 9.83 41.40 -15.08
N VAL A 222 10.57 40.95 -16.08
CA VAL A 222 10.83 39.54 -16.33
C VAL A 222 12.06 39.12 -15.51
N PRO A 223 11.96 38.11 -14.62
CA PRO A 223 13.11 37.63 -13.85
C PRO A 223 14.20 37.06 -14.78
N ALA A 224 15.47 37.46 -14.56
CA ALA A 224 16.59 37.00 -15.38
C ALA A 224 17.11 35.60 -14.99
N GLU A 225 17.05 35.25 -13.70
CA GLU A 225 17.47 33.94 -13.19
C GLU A 225 16.47 33.42 -12.15
N LEU A 226 15.87 32.25 -12.42
CA LEU A 226 14.97 31.58 -11.49
C LEU A 226 15.55 30.25 -11.05
N ARG A 227 15.73 30.08 -9.74
CA ARG A 227 15.99 28.77 -9.13
C ARG A 227 14.71 27.93 -9.12
N LEU A 228 14.46 27.21 -10.22
CA LEU A 228 13.28 26.37 -10.39
C LEU A 228 13.33 25.12 -9.49
N ASP A 229 12.16 24.76 -8.95
CA ASP A 229 11.92 23.45 -8.37
C ASP A 229 11.56 22.46 -9.48
N TRP A 230 12.53 21.63 -9.88
CA TRP A 230 12.33 20.68 -10.95
C TRP A 230 11.42 19.49 -10.60
N LEU A 231 11.12 19.24 -9.32
CA LEU A 231 10.24 18.14 -8.94
C LEU A 231 8.78 18.55 -9.05
N LEU A 232 8.45 19.76 -8.57
CA LEU A 232 7.07 20.24 -8.47
C LEU A 232 6.66 21.15 -9.64
N LEU A 233 7.62 21.88 -10.23
CA LEU A 233 7.35 22.86 -11.29
C LEU A 233 7.84 22.42 -12.68
N TRP A 234 8.23 21.16 -12.89
CA TRP A 234 8.78 20.66 -14.17
C TRP A 234 7.93 20.95 -15.41
N LEU A 235 6.62 21.11 -15.24
CA LEU A 235 5.70 21.36 -16.35
C LEU A 235 5.93 22.75 -16.98
N HIS A 236 6.36 23.75 -16.20
CA HIS A 236 6.60 25.11 -16.69
C HIS A 236 7.81 25.19 -17.64
N PRO A 237 9.04 24.79 -17.26
CA PRO A 237 10.17 24.82 -18.17
C PRO A 237 9.97 23.89 -19.38
N LEU A 238 9.23 22.79 -19.22
CA LEU A 238 8.84 21.97 -20.36
C LEU A 238 7.91 22.71 -21.33
N THR A 239 6.98 23.50 -20.81
CA THR A 239 6.07 24.32 -21.62
C THR A 239 6.84 25.40 -22.38
N ASP A 240 7.79 26.07 -21.70
CA ASP A 240 8.65 27.10 -22.29
C ASP A 240 9.55 26.52 -23.39
N ALA A 241 10.07 25.30 -23.19
CA ALA A 241 10.92 24.62 -24.16
C ALA A 241 10.15 23.99 -25.34
N THR A 242 8.84 23.81 -25.22
CA THR A 242 8.00 23.14 -26.23
C THR A 242 6.82 24.01 -26.65
N SER A 243 5.62 23.72 -26.15
CA SER A 243 4.43 24.53 -26.32
C SER A 243 3.38 24.16 -25.27
N ARG A 244 2.46 25.09 -25.01
CA ARG A 244 1.30 24.89 -24.13
C ARG A 244 0.43 23.71 -24.59
N GLY A 245 0.21 23.59 -25.90
CA GLY A 245 -0.58 22.50 -26.48
C GLY A 245 0.08 21.13 -26.27
N PHE A 246 1.40 21.04 -26.44
CA PHE A 246 2.13 19.80 -26.20
C PHE A 246 2.06 19.37 -24.73
N THR A 247 2.30 20.28 -23.78
CA THR A 247 2.28 19.92 -22.35
C THR A 247 0.87 19.65 -21.83
N LEU A 248 -0.16 20.32 -22.35
CA LEU A 248 -1.57 19.96 -22.13
C LEU A 248 -1.88 18.55 -22.63
N ALA A 249 -1.46 18.22 -23.85
CA ALA A 249 -1.65 16.88 -24.41
C ALA A 249 -0.89 15.81 -23.62
N LEU A 250 0.30 16.11 -23.13
CA LEU A 250 1.10 15.21 -22.29
C LEU A 250 0.42 14.96 -20.94
N ALA A 251 0.07 16.02 -20.21
CA ALA A 251 -0.54 15.90 -18.88
C ALA A 251 -1.94 15.27 -18.96
N GLY A 252 -2.78 15.78 -19.86
CA GLY A 252 -4.12 15.23 -20.10
C GLY A 252 -4.07 13.79 -20.63
N GLY A 253 -3.17 13.51 -21.57
CA GLY A 253 -2.94 12.18 -22.13
C GLY A 253 -2.45 11.19 -21.07
N ALA A 254 -1.55 11.60 -20.16
CA ALA A 254 -1.12 10.76 -19.05
C ALA A 254 -2.28 10.42 -18.10
N VAL A 255 -3.09 11.40 -17.71
CA VAL A 255 -4.27 11.16 -16.86
C VAL A 255 -5.28 10.25 -17.56
N LEU A 256 -5.59 10.50 -18.83
CA LEU A 256 -6.50 9.68 -19.63
C LEU A 256 -5.98 8.26 -19.80
N LEU A 257 -4.67 8.09 -20.05
CA LEU A 257 -4.04 6.78 -20.13
C LEU A 257 -4.20 6.04 -18.81
N LEU A 258 -3.86 6.67 -17.68
CA LEU A 258 -4.03 6.06 -16.36
C LEU A 258 -5.49 5.66 -16.10
N LEU A 259 -6.46 6.50 -16.46
CA LEU A 259 -7.89 6.17 -16.33
C LEU A 259 -8.32 5.04 -17.28
N ALA A 260 -7.72 4.93 -18.47
CA ALA A 260 -8.03 3.90 -19.45
C ALA A 260 -7.43 2.54 -19.11
N LEU A 261 -6.28 2.48 -18.42
CA LEU A 261 -5.54 1.25 -18.13
C LEU A 261 -6.41 0.08 -17.58
N PRO A 262 -7.31 0.28 -16.60
CA PRO A 262 -8.18 -0.78 -16.10
C PRO A 262 -9.11 -1.40 -17.15
N PHE A 263 -9.44 -0.63 -18.20
CA PHE A 263 -10.37 -1.03 -19.26
C PHE A 263 -9.64 -1.67 -20.45
N LEU A 264 -8.33 -1.47 -20.57
CA LEU A 264 -7.50 -2.08 -21.60
C LEU A 264 -7.13 -3.53 -21.28
N SER A 265 -7.15 -3.91 -20.00
CA SER A 265 -6.81 -5.26 -19.56
C SER A 265 -7.94 -6.26 -19.83
N ARG A 266 -7.61 -7.36 -20.50
CA ARG A 266 -8.50 -8.51 -20.72
C ARG A 266 -8.27 -9.66 -19.75
N ALA A 267 -7.53 -9.42 -18.66
CA ALA A 267 -7.21 -10.48 -17.70
C ALA A 267 -8.50 -11.09 -17.10
N PRO A 268 -8.68 -12.42 -17.18
CA PRO A 268 -9.88 -13.05 -16.64
C PRO A 268 -9.96 -12.83 -15.14
N ARG A 269 -11.16 -12.52 -14.65
CA ARG A 269 -11.40 -12.33 -13.21
C ARG A 269 -11.22 -13.67 -12.50
N ALA A 270 -10.40 -13.69 -11.45
CA ALA A 270 -10.23 -14.88 -10.63
C ALA A 270 -11.56 -15.27 -9.97
N ALA A 271 -11.79 -16.59 -9.84
CA ALA A 271 -12.98 -17.10 -9.16
C ALA A 271 -13.00 -16.63 -7.69
N VAL A 272 -14.14 -16.09 -7.27
CA VAL A 272 -14.34 -15.54 -5.94
C VAL A 272 -14.58 -16.65 -4.91
N ALA A 273 -14.42 -16.33 -3.63
CA ALA A 273 -14.73 -17.28 -2.56
C ALA A 273 -16.20 -17.68 -2.56
N VAL A 274 -16.49 -18.95 -2.32
CA VAL A 274 -17.84 -19.53 -2.32
C VAL A 274 -18.19 -20.03 -0.93
N ILE A 275 -19.43 -19.81 -0.53
CA ILE A 275 -19.97 -20.22 0.78
C ILE A 275 -20.70 -21.55 0.64
N ASN A 276 -20.50 -22.45 1.60
CA ASN A 276 -21.35 -23.61 1.81
C ASN A 276 -22.18 -23.39 3.09
N PRO A 277 -23.51 -23.17 2.98
CA PRO A 277 -24.35 -22.89 4.14
C PRO A 277 -24.32 -24.00 5.20
N GLU A 278 -24.33 -25.27 4.78
CA GLU A 278 -24.34 -26.42 5.69
C GLU A 278 -23.07 -26.54 6.55
N ASN A 279 -21.95 -25.99 6.06
CA ASN A 279 -20.66 -26.04 6.75
C ASN A 279 -20.22 -24.67 7.30
N CYS A 280 -21.03 -23.62 7.14
CA CYS A 280 -20.75 -22.30 7.67
C CYS A 280 -21.29 -22.20 9.09
N SER A 281 -20.39 -22.04 10.07
CA SER A 281 -20.78 -21.95 11.49
C SER A 281 -21.16 -20.54 11.95
N GLY A 282 -21.16 -19.55 11.07
CA GLY A 282 -21.44 -18.15 11.44
C GLY A 282 -20.39 -17.46 12.33
N CYS A 283 -19.21 -18.04 12.55
CA CYS A 283 -18.22 -17.57 13.53
C CYS A 283 -17.54 -16.22 13.26
N THR A 284 -17.78 -15.59 12.11
CA THR A 284 -17.25 -14.26 11.69
C THR A 284 -15.75 -14.15 11.42
N TRP A 285 -14.91 -15.16 11.65
CA TRP A 285 -13.45 -15.03 11.43
C TRP A 285 -13.09 -14.66 9.98
N CYS A 286 -13.84 -15.17 9.01
CA CYS A 286 -13.64 -14.84 7.60
C CYS A 286 -13.93 -13.36 7.24
N SER A 287 -14.89 -12.71 7.91
CA SER A 287 -15.16 -11.29 7.71
C SER A 287 -14.11 -10.42 8.40
N VAL A 288 -13.72 -10.79 9.64
CA VAL A 288 -12.66 -10.09 10.39
C VAL A 288 -11.31 -10.18 9.67
N ASP A 289 -11.00 -11.31 9.05
CA ASP A 289 -9.70 -11.53 8.39
C ASP A 289 -9.65 -11.00 6.95
N CYS A 290 -10.78 -10.60 6.35
CA CYS A 290 -10.80 -10.15 4.96
C CYS A 290 -10.11 -8.77 4.81
N PRO A 291 -9.00 -8.65 4.05
CA PRO A 291 -8.35 -7.35 3.81
C PRO A 291 -9.22 -6.34 3.06
N TYR A 292 -10.18 -6.81 2.27
CA TYR A 292 -10.91 -6.00 1.29
C TYR A 292 -12.37 -5.81 1.67
N ALA A 293 -12.74 -6.14 2.92
CA ALA A 293 -14.13 -6.13 3.39
C ALA A 293 -15.11 -6.90 2.47
N ALA A 294 -14.60 -7.88 1.70
CA ALA A 294 -15.37 -8.65 0.73
C ALA A 294 -16.26 -9.72 1.37
N VAL A 295 -16.10 -9.98 2.66
CA VAL A 295 -16.90 -10.96 3.39
C VAL A 295 -17.68 -10.24 4.48
N THR A 296 -19.01 -10.32 4.39
CA THR A 296 -19.94 -9.78 5.38
C THR A 296 -20.74 -10.93 6.01
N MET A 297 -21.44 -10.64 7.11
CA MET A 297 -22.30 -11.62 7.77
C MET A 297 -23.76 -11.23 7.56
N ALA A 298 -24.59 -12.19 7.17
CA ALA A 298 -26.04 -12.03 7.03
C ALA A 298 -26.75 -13.04 7.95
N PRO A 299 -28.03 -12.82 8.29
CA PRO A 299 -28.82 -13.84 8.98
C PRO A 299 -28.86 -15.14 8.18
N HIS A 300 -28.71 -16.27 8.86
CA HIS A 300 -28.77 -17.58 8.22
C HIS A 300 -30.22 -17.90 7.78
N PRO A 301 -30.42 -18.52 6.60
CA PRO A 301 -31.77 -18.82 6.07
C PRO A 301 -32.62 -19.80 6.91
N ASP A 302 -32.03 -20.44 7.92
CA ASP A 302 -32.72 -21.41 8.79
C ASP A 302 -33.59 -20.74 9.87
N GLY A 303 -33.58 -19.41 9.94
CA GLY A 303 -34.43 -18.62 10.84
C GLY A 303 -34.03 -18.66 12.32
N ARG A 304 -32.91 -19.31 12.65
CA ARG A 304 -32.45 -19.39 14.05
C ARG A 304 -31.90 -18.04 14.51
N PRO A 305 -32.44 -17.44 15.61
CA PRO A 305 -31.96 -16.17 16.10
C PRO A 305 -30.45 -16.18 16.38
N GLY A 306 -29.72 -15.19 15.87
CA GLY A 306 -28.28 -15.06 16.05
C GLY A 306 -27.42 -16.01 15.21
N HIS A 307 -28.01 -16.94 14.44
CA HIS A 307 -27.26 -17.77 13.49
C HIS A 307 -26.93 -16.94 12.24
N LEU A 308 -25.64 -16.81 11.94
CA LEU A 308 -25.14 -16.00 10.84
C LEU A 308 -24.58 -16.87 9.71
N LEU A 309 -24.73 -16.40 8.48
CA LEU A 309 -24.14 -16.96 7.28
C LEU A 309 -23.19 -15.92 6.66
N ALA A 310 -21.98 -16.34 6.33
CA ALA A 310 -21.06 -15.48 5.59
C ALA A 310 -21.59 -15.22 4.17
N ARG A 311 -21.37 -14.02 3.65
CA ARG A 311 -21.70 -13.61 2.29
C ARG A 311 -20.47 -12.99 1.65
N VAL A 312 -20.19 -13.36 0.40
CA VAL A 312 -19.05 -12.84 -0.35
C VAL A 312 -19.55 -11.82 -1.36
N ASP A 313 -19.03 -10.60 -1.29
CA ASP A 313 -19.16 -9.61 -2.35
C ASP A 313 -18.13 -9.92 -3.45
N ALA A 314 -18.64 -10.34 -4.61
CA ALA A 314 -17.81 -10.70 -5.74
C ALA A 314 -16.98 -9.52 -6.25
N ASP A 315 -17.48 -8.29 -6.12
CA ASP A 315 -16.83 -7.08 -6.62
C ASP A 315 -15.60 -6.68 -5.80
N LEU A 316 -15.58 -7.01 -4.53
CA LEU A 316 -14.46 -6.73 -3.61
C LEU A 316 -13.47 -7.90 -3.50
N CYS A 317 -13.90 -9.13 -3.79
CA CYS A 317 -13.08 -10.31 -3.57
C CYS A 317 -11.86 -10.37 -4.52
N THR A 318 -10.66 -10.35 -3.95
CA THR A 318 -9.38 -10.51 -4.66
C THR A 318 -8.92 -11.97 -4.80
N ALA A 319 -9.77 -12.92 -4.41
CA ALA A 319 -9.51 -14.36 -4.52
C ALA A 319 -8.25 -14.87 -3.77
N CYS A 320 -7.85 -14.18 -2.69
CA CYS A 320 -6.64 -14.49 -1.94
C CYS A 320 -6.72 -15.74 -1.04
N GLY A 321 -7.91 -16.25 -0.73
CA GLY A 321 -8.09 -17.44 0.11
C GLY A 321 -7.94 -17.25 1.63
N ILE A 322 -7.63 -16.04 2.12
CA ILE A 322 -7.41 -15.78 3.55
C ILE A 322 -8.61 -16.20 4.41
N CYS A 323 -9.83 -16.02 3.89
CA CYS A 323 -11.07 -16.43 4.52
C CYS A 323 -11.19 -17.96 4.66
N ALA A 324 -10.72 -18.74 3.68
CA ALA A 324 -10.68 -20.19 3.74
C ALA A 324 -9.69 -20.68 4.81
N GLY A 325 -8.53 -20.01 4.92
CA GLY A 325 -7.56 -20.26 5.99
C GLY A 325 -8.05 -19.85 7.39
N ALA A 326 -8.98 -18.89 7.45
CA ALA A 326 -9.65 -18.48 8.68
C ALA A 326 -10.83 -19.38 9.06
N CYS A 327 -11.35 -20.22 8.16
CA CYS A 327 -12.60 -20.94 8.42
C CYS A 327 -12.37 -22.12 9.39
N PRO A 328 -13.12 -22.24 10.50
CA PRO A 328 -12.96 -23.35 11.45
C PRO A 328 -13.19 -24.72 10.82
N SER A 329 -14.06 -24.79 9.82
CA SER A 329 -14.39 -26.02 9.09
C SER A 329 -13.29 -26.48 8.11
N SER A 330 -12.27 -25.65 7.87
CA SER A 330 -11.11 -25.96 6.99
C SER A 330 -10.06 -26.87 7.62
N THR A 331 -10.31 -27.42 8.81
CA THR A 331 -9.36 -28.33 9.43
C THR A 331 -9.19 -29.62 8.60
N PRO A 332 -7.95 -30.03 8.26
CA PRO A 332 -7.71 -31.21 7.43
C PRO A 332 -8.04 -32.52 8.14
N PHE A 333 -8.26 -32.48 9.46
CA PHE A 333 -8.60 -33.62 10.32
C PHE A 333 -10.08 -34.04 10.26
N ARG A 334 -10.97 -33.27 9.61
CA ARG A 334 -12.37 -33.69 9.46
C ARG A 334 -12.47 -35.00 8.68
N GLY A 335 -13.20 -35.96 9.26
CA GLY A 335 -13.53 -37.23 8.64
C GLY A 335 -14.38 -37.05 7.39
N GLY A 336 -14.18 -37.90 6.39
CA GLY A 336 -14.91 -37.88 5.11
C GLY A 336 -14.00 -37.97 3.88
N ARG A 337 -14.47 -38.65 2.82
CA ARG A 337 -13.76 -38.79 1.54
C ARG A 337 -13.41 -37.45 0.90
N ARG A 338 -14.29 -36.45 1.05
CA ARG A 338 -14.11 -35.08 0.55
C ARG A 338 -14.33 -34.10 1.69
N LEU A 339 -13.39 -33.16 1.88
CA LEU A 339 -13.52 -32.06 2.83
C LEU A 339 -14.35 -30.95 2.18
N VAL A 340 -15.43 -30.56 2.84
CA VAL A 340 -16.25 -29.42 2.43
C VAL A 340 -16.20 -28.40 3.56
N THR A 341 -15.79 -27.18 3.25
CA THR A 341 -15.64 -26.08 4.20
C THR A 341 -16.77 -25.08 4.01
N GLY A 342 -17.06 -24.27 5.03
CA GLY A 342 -18.09 -23.24 4.99
C GLY A 342 -17.76 -22.07 4.07
N ILE A 343 -16.47 -21.84 3.77
CA ILE A 343 -16.00 -20.89 2.75
C ILE A 343 -14.71 -21.40 2.11
N ASP A 344 -14.65 -21.41 0.79
CA ASP A 344 -13.49 -21.89 0.04
C ASP A 344 -13.29 -21.19 -1.31
N LEU A 345 -12.13 -21.41 -1.94
CA LEU A 345 -11.77 -20.86 -3.25
C LEU A 345 -11.90 -21.95 -4.32
N PRO A 346 -12.76 -21.81 -5.34
CA PRO A 346 -12.99 -22.84 -6.35
C PRO A 346 -11.73 -23.32 -7.09
N GLN A 347 -10.78 -22.42 -7.32
CA GLN A 347 -9.52 -22.68 -8.02
C GLN A 347 -8.49 -23.44 -7.19
N LEU A 348 -8.56 -23.38 -5.86
CA LEU A 348 -7.72 -24.17 -4.97
C LEU A 348 -8.45 -24.46 -3.66
N PRO A 349 -9.41 -25.41 -3.67
CA PRO A 349 -10.14 -25.77 -2.47
C PRO A 349 -9.22 -26.39 -1.41
N VAL A 350 -9.55 -26.23 -0.14
CA VAL A 350 -8.80 -26.81 0.98
C VAL A 350 -8.71 -28.34 0.87
N ASP A 351 -9.74 -29.01 0.33
CA ASP A 351 -9.68 -30.44 0.05
C ASP A 351 -8.63 -30.81 -1.01
N ALA A 352 -8.47 -29.99 -2.04
CA ALA A 352 -7.45 -30.23 -3.06
C ALA A 352 -6.06 -30.11 -2.45
N LEU A 353 -5.84 -29.12 -1.57
CA LEU A 353 -4.60 -28.99 -0.81
C LEU A 353 -4.34 -30.22 0.08
N ARG A 354 -5.37 -30.70 0.79
CA ARG A 354 -5.30 -31.91 1.64
C ARG A 354 -4.93 -33.16 0.83
N ARG A 355 -5.57 -33.37 -0.32
CA ARG A 355 -5.30 -34.51 -1.21
C ARG A 355 -3.89 -34.45 -1.79
N ARG A 356 -3.45 -33.28 -2.25
CA ARG A 356 -2.08 -33.08 -2.76
C ARG A 356 -1.02 -33.36 -1.70
N LEU A 357 -1.23 -32.87 -0.47
CA LEU A 357 -0.31 -33.12 0.64
C LEU A 357 -0.18 -34.61 0.95
N ARG A 358 -1.30 -35.32 1.04
CA ARG A 358 -1.31 -36.77 1.24
C ARG A 358 -0.60 -37.52 0.12
N ALA A 359 -0.88 -37.15 -1.14
CA ALA A 359 -0.27 -37.80 -2.29
C ALA A 359 1.25 -37.59 -2.31
N HIS A 360 1.74 -36.37 -2.06
CA HIS A 360 3.17 -36.08 -1.99
C HIS A 360 3.87 -36.87 -0.88
N LEU A 361 3.30 -36.87 0.33
CA LEU A 361 3.90 -37.59 1.46
C LEU A 361 3.86 -39.12 1.27
N ALA A 362 2.77 -39.66 0.70
CA ALA A 362 2.67 -41.09 0.41
C ALA A 362 3.64 -41.55 -0.68
N ALA A 363 3.97 -40.68 -1.64
CA ALA A 363 4.93 -40.95 -2.70
C ALA A 363 6.39 -40.69 -2.28
N SER A 364 6.62 -40.18 -1.07
CA SER A 364 7.95 -39.80 -0.61
C SER A 364 8.82 -41.01 -0.30
N THR A 365 10.01 -41.07 -0.89
CA THR A 365 11.05 -42.05 -0.54
C THR A 365 12.13 -41.49 0.39
N ALA A 366 12.09 -40.19 0.67
CA ALA A 366 13.04 -39.55 1.57
C ALA A 366 12.82 -39.98 3.02
N GLU A 367 13.90 -40.26 3.75
CA GLU A 367 13.87 -40.61 5.17
C GLU A 367 13.30 -39.48 6.04
N ARG A 368 13.56 -38.23 5.65
CA ARG A 368 13.16 -37.02 6.39
C ARG A 368 12.49 -36.00 5.47
N PRO A 369 11.26 -36.26 4.99
CA PRO A 369 10.63 -35.41 4.00
C PRO A 369 10.20 -34.07 4.62
N ILE A 370 10.44 -32.97 3.92
CA ILE A 370 10.07 -31.62 4.33
C ILE A 370 8.96 -31.12 3.40
N VAL A 371 7.86 -30.68 4.00
CA VAL A 371 6.75 -30.06 3.27
C VAL A 371 6.96 -28.56 3.20
N VAL A 372 6.87 -27.99 2.00
CA VAL A 372 6.98 -26.55 1.79
C VAL A 372 5.66 -26.03 1.26
N PHE A 373 4.96 -25.20 2.03
CA PHE A 373 3.81 -24.45 1.56
C PHE A 373 4.26 -23.11 0.99
N SER A 374 4.11 -22.91 -0.32
CA SER A 374 4.71 -21.79 -1.05
C SER A 374 3.64 -20.79 -1.51
N CYS A 375 3.67 -19.56 -1.02
CA CYS A 375 2.82 -18.48 -1.52
C CYS A 375 3.23 -18.08 -2.93
N ARG A 376 2.35 -18.20 -3.94
CA ARG A 376 2.66 -17.94 -5.36
C ARG A 376 3.15 -16.53 -5.72
N HIS A 377 3.00 -15.57 -4.80
CA HIS A 377 3.45 -14.18 -4.95
C HIS A 377 4.67 -13.85 -4.07
N GLY A 378 5.25 -14.85 -3.39
CA GLY A 378 6.53 -14.71 -2.69
C GLY A 378 7.69 -14.99 -3.64
N SER A 379 8.80 -15.53 -3.13
CA SER A 379 9.91 -16.06 -3.94
C SER A 379 9.58 -17.39 -4.64
N SER A 380 8.30 -17.71 -4.79
CA SER A 380 7.73 -18.97 -5.29
C SER A 380 8.03 -19.29 -6.76
N GLY A 381 8.75 -18.41 -7.45
CA GLY A 381 9.34 -18.71 -8.76
C GLY A 381 10.54 -19.66 -8.69
N VAL A 382 11.09 -19.93 -7.51
CA VAL A 382 12.13 -20.95 -7.34
C VAL A 382 11.50 -22.32 -7.26
N HIS A 383 11.86 -23.15 -8.22
CA HIS A 383 11.82 -24.58 -8.04
C HIS A 383 12.80 -24.96 -6.92
N LEU A 384 12.33 -24.88 -5.67
CA LEU A 384 12.99 -25.53 -4.55
C LEU A 384 13.03 -27.02 -4.92
N ARG A 385 14.19 -27.48 -5.35
CA ARG A 385 14.42 -28.86 -5.79
C ARG A 385 15.22 -29.58 -4.75
N GLY A 386 14.75 -30.76 -4.38
CA GLY A 386 15.42 -31.66 -3.45
C GLY A 386 14.59 -32.92 -3.35
N ALA A 387 15.24 -34.08 -3.31
CA ALA A 387 14.53 -35.35 -3.17
C ALA A 387 13.75 -35.45 -1.84
N ASP A 388 14.14 -34.67 -0.83
CA ASP A 388 13.47 -34.55 0.46
C ASP A 388 12.35 -33.49 0.48
N LEU A 389 12.15 -32.70 -0.58
CA LEU A 389 11.23 -31.56 -0.57
C LEU A 389 9.92 -31.86 -1.30
N HIS A 390 8.81 -31.53 -0.63
CA HIS A 390 7.46 -31.60 -1.19
C HIS A 390 6.84 -30.21 -1.21
N VAL A 391 6.88 -29.54 -2.36
CA VAL A 391 6.41 -28.16 -2.51
C VAL A 391 4.93 -28.14 -2.91
N LEU A 392 4.11 -27.41 -2.16
CA LEU A 392 2.70 -27.16 -2.45
C LEU A 392 2.46 -25.66 -2.63
N ASP A 393 2.09 -25.28 -3.84
CA ASP A 393 1.74 -23.89 -4.14
C ASP A 393 0.38 -23.51 -3.56
N LEU A 394 0.34 -22.31 -2.98
CA LEU A 394 -0.82 -21.65 -2.41
C LEU A 394 -1.14 -20.39 -3.22
N LEU A 395 -2.41 -19.98 -3.24
CA LEU A 395 -2.78 -18.66 -3.75
C LEU A 395 -2.15 -17.55 -2.91
N CYS A 396 -2.14 -17.75 -1.59
CA CYS A 396 -1.55 -16.87 -0.59
C CYS A 396 -1.14 -17.71 0.60
N ALA A 397 -0.06 -17.33 1.30
CA ALA A 397 0.28 -17.96 2.59
C ALA A 397 -0.92 -17.93 3.55
N GLY A 398 -1.67 -16.83 3.60
CA GLY A 398 -2.84 -16.67 4.48
C GLY A 398 -4.01 -17.61 4.17
N GLN A 399 -4.03 -18.28 3.01
CA GLN A 399 -5.04 -19.30 2.67
C GLN A 399 -4.86 -20.59 3.47
N LEU A 400 -3.64 -20.90 3.91
CA LEU A 400 -3.34 -22.14 4.61
C LEU A 400 -3.95 -22.13 6.01
N PRO A 401 -4.83 -23.08 6.36
CA PRO A 401 -5.24 -23.28 7.75
C PRO A 401 -4.03 -23.76 8.55
N PRO A 402 -3.71 -23.20 9.73
CA PRO A 402 -2.51 -23.55 10.49
C PRO A 402 -2.48 -25.03 10.92
N SER A 403 -3.64 -25.68 11.03
CA SER A 403 -3.76 -27.11 11.31
C SER A 403 -3.15 -28.01 10.23
N PHE A 404 -2.90 -27.51 9.01
CA PHE A 404 -2.16 -28.24 8.00
C PHE A 404 -0.70 -28.52 8.38
N ILE A 405 -0.11 -27.70 9.25
CA ILE A 405 1.25 -27.93 9.75
C ILE A 405 1.27 -29.22 10.58
N GLU A 406 0.40 -29.30 11.58
CA GLU A 406 0.25 -30.51 12.41
C GLU A 406 -0.13 -31.72 11.56
N TYR A 407 -1.00 -31.52 10.59
CA TYR A 407 -1.46 -32.58 9.70
C TYR A 407 -0.31 -33.15 8.86
N ALA A 408 0.53 -32.30 8.27
CA ALA A 408 1.71 -32.74 7.52
C ALA A 408 2.68 -33.52 8.43
N LEU A 409 2.96 -33.01 9.63
CA LEU A 409 3.86 -33.67 10.58
C LEU A 409 3.34 -35.04 11.03
N ARG A 410 2.02 -35.20 11.22
CA ARG A 410 1.38 -36.47 11.57
C ARG A 410 1.32 -37.47 10.41
N HIS A 411 1.45 -37.01 9.17
CA HIS A 411 1.45 -37.88 7.97
C HIS A 411 2.86 -38.10 7.41
N GLY A 412 3.90 -37.95 8.24
CA GLY A 412 5.27 -38.35 7.90
C GLY A 412 6.23 -37.22 7.54
N ALA A 413 5.78 -35.96 7.46
CA ALA A 413 6.71 -34.85 7.22
C ALA A 413 7.66 -34.66 8.42
N ALA A 414 8.97 -34.74 8.20
CA ALA A 414 9.98 -34.44 9.21
C ALA A 414 10.00 -32.96 9.62
N GLY A 415 9.62 -32.06 8.71
CA GLY A 415 9.37 -30.66 9.04
C GLY A 415 8.52 -29.94 8.01
N VAL A 416 8.10 -28.73 8.37
CA VAL A 416 7.23 -27.89 7.55
C VAL A 416 7.84 -26.50 7.42
N LEU A 417 7.95 -26.02 6.19
CA LEU A 417 8.30 -24.65 5.88
C LEU A 417 7.09 -23.95 5.25
N VAL A 418 6.75 -22.75 5.73
CA VAL A 418 5.77 -21.87 5.10
C VAL A 418 6.52 -20.71 4.50
N ALA A 419 6.47 -20.55 3.18
CA ALA A 419 7.06 -19.44 2.45
C ALA A 419 5.98 -18.40 2.15
N ALA A 420 6.17 -17.18 2.63
CA ALA A 420 5.25 -16.07 2.47
C ALA A 420 5.94 -14.87 1.78
N CYS A 421 5.13 -13.95 1.25
CA CYS A 421 5.61 -12.66 0.75
C CYS A 421 6.43 -11.94 1.83
N ARG A 422 7.36 -11.10 1.39
CA ARG A 422 8.17 -10.30 2.31
C ARG A 422 7.32 -9.32 3.12
N GLU A 423 7.68 -9.11 4.39
CA GLU A 423 6.94 -8.23 5.31
C GLU A 423 6.73 -6.83 4.73
N GLY A 424 5.47 -6.37 4.77
CA GLY A 424 5.05 -5.08 4.22
C GLY A 424 4.87 -5.07 2.69
N GLY A 425 5.25 -6.14 2.00
CA GLY A 425 5.16 -6.30 0.55
C GLY A 425 4.24 -7.45 0.16
N CYS A 426 3.22 -7.76 0.97
CA CYS A 426 2.27 -8.80 0.61
C CYS A 426 1.33 -8.34 -0.48
N GLU A 427 1.24 -9.16 -1.53
CA GLU A 427 0.28 -9.02 -2.63
C GLU A 427 -1.13 -8.72 -2.11
N PHE A 428 -1.63 -9.54 -1.20
CA PHE A 428 -2.98 -9.43 -0.63
C PHE A 428 -3.02 -8.66 0.70
N ARG A 429 -2.10 -7.69 0.86
CA ARG A 429 -1.96 -6.74 1.97
C ARG A 429 -1.47 -7.30 3.31
N LEU A 430 -2.10 -8.32 3.87
CA LEU A 430 -1.68 -8.84 5.20
C LEU A 430 -1.53 -10.38 5.25
N GLY A 431 -1.57 -11.08 4.10
CA GLY A 431 -1.54 -12.54 4.00
C GLY A 431 -0.43 -13.21 4.82
N GLU A 432 0.77 -12.65 4.69
CA GLU A 432 1.97 -13.00 5.46
C GLU A 432 1.80 -12.70 6.96
N ARG A 433 1.19 -11.57 7.31
CA ARG A 433 0.95 -11.14 8.69
C ARG A 433 -0.08 -12.00 9.39
N TRP A 434 -1.23 -12.31 8.77
CA TRP A 434 -2.23 -13.21 9.34
C TRP A 434 -1.62 -14.60 9.57
N MET A 435 -0.89 -15.11 8.58
CA MET A 435 -0.20 -16.39 8.74
C MET A 435 0.76 -16.35 9.94
N ALA A 436 1.66 -15.36 10.01
CA ALA A 436 2.58 -15.20 11.13
C ALA A 436 1.83 -15.17 12.48
N GLN A 437 0.76 -14.38 12.59
CA GLN A 437 -0.03 -14.27 13.81
C GLN A 437 -0.73 -15.57 14.20
N ARG A 438 -1.25 -16.35 13.23
CA ARG A 438 -1.87 -17.66 13.49
C ARG A 438 -0.83 -18.68 14.00
N LEU A 439 0.38 -18.66 13.44
CA LEU A 439 1.49 -19.53 13.88
C LEU A 439 2.02 -19.14 15.26
N THR A 440 2.06 -17.84 15.57
CA THR A 440 2.48 -17.33 16.89
C THR A 440 1.32 -17.19 17.88
N ARG A 441 0.14 -17.78 17.60
CA ARG A 441 -1.05 -17.76 18.47
C ARG A 441 -1.58 -16.38 18.86
N ARG A 442 -1.34 -15.37 18.03
CA ARG A 442 -1.87 -14.00 18.18
C ARG A 442 -3.18 -13.77 17.44
N ARG A 443 -3.65 -14.76 16.67
CA ARG A 443 -4.87 -14.69 15.86
C ARG A 443 -5.51 -16.07 15.64
N GLN A 444 -6.83 -16.14 15.58
CA GLN A 444 -7.58 -17.35 15.24
C GLN A 444 -7.64 -17.62 13.71
N PRO A 445 -7.76 -18.89 13.28
CA PRO A 445 -7.46 -20.09 14.07
C PRO A 445 -5.98 -20.11 14.46
N GLN A 446 -5.67 -20.56 15.67
CA GLN A 446 -4.29 -20.65 16.15
C GLN A 446 -3.68 -22.02 15.82
N LEU A 447 -2.36 -22.07 15.62
CA LEU A 447 -1.60 -23.33 15.63
C LEU A 447 -1.67 -23.94 17.04
N ARG A 448 -2.05 -25.22 17.17
CA ARG A 448 -2.23 -25.85 18.49
C ARG A 448 -0.87 -26.05 19.18
N ALA A 449 -0.93 -26.25 20.50
CA ALA A 449 0.27 -26.30 21.34
C ALA A 449 1.27 -27.41 21.00
N HIS A 450 0.81 -28.47 20.35
CA HIS A 450 1.54 -29.71 20.12
C HIS A 450 2.44 -29.71 18.87
N ALA A 451 2.44 -28.64 18.06
CA ALA A 451 3.34 -28.53 16.91
C ALA A 451 4.74 -28.08 17.39
N PRO A 452 5.80 -28.91 17.26
CA PRO A 452 7.13 -28.55 17.76
C PRO A 452 7.70 -27.36 16.98
N ALA A 453 8.02 -26.27 17.67
CA ALA A 453 8.62 -25.08 17.05
C ALA A 453 9.93 -25.40 16.30
N THR A 454 10.62 -26.48 16.69
CA THR A 454 11.85 -26.96 16.04
C THR A 454 11.62 -27.49 14.61
N ARG A 455 10.43 -28.01 14.32
CA ARG A 455 10.05 -28.63 13.03
C ARG A 455 9.26 -27.69 12.10
N LEU A 456 9.03 -26.46 12.52
CA LEU A 456 8.34 -25.44 11.75
C LEU A 456 9.28 -24.27 11.42
N GLN A 457 9.21 -23.78 10.19
CA GLN A 457 9.88 -22.54 9.78
C GLN A 457 8.92 -21.67 8.98
N LEU A 458 8.71 -20.42 9.41
CA LEU A 458 8.11 -19.39 8.56
C LEU A 458 9.26 -18.61 7.89
N ALA A 459 9.20 -18.46 6.58
CA ALA A 459 10.17 -17.72 5.78
C ALA A 459 9.46 -16.60 5.02
N PHE A 460 10.04 -15.40 5.05
CA PHE A 460 9.55 -14.24 4.31
C PHE A 460 10.55 -13.88 3.23
N ALA A 461 10.14 -14.03 1.97
CA ALA A 461 10.99 -13.75 0.81
C ALA A 461 10.16 -13.15 -0.33
N ALA A 462 10.68 -12.09 -0.96
CA ALA A 462 10.17 -11.58 -2.23
C ALA A 462 10.87 -12.28 -3.41
N ALA A 463 10.39 -12.04 -4.63
CA ALA A 463 11.13 -12.38 -5.84
C ALA A 463 12.53 -11.71 -5.81
N GLY A 464 13.59 -12.45 -6.12
CA GLY A 464 14.98 -12.00 -6.00
C GLY A 464 15.61 -12.23 -4.62
N GLU A 465 14.85 -12.68 -3.62
CA GLU A 465 15.35 -13.00 -2.27
C GLU A 465 15.38 -14.52 -1.97
N GLU A 466 15.61 -15.32 -3.01
CA GLU A 466 15.59 -16.79 -2.97
C GLU A 466 16.54 -17.37 -1.92
N HIS A 467 17.72 -16.76 -1.78
CA HIS A 467 18.72 -17.12 -0.79
C HIS A 467 18.19 -17.09 0.67
N LEU A 468 17.17 -16.27 0.98
CA LEU A 468 16.55 -16.25 2.31
C LEU A 468 15.71 -17.50 2.55
N LEU A 469 15.02 -17.98 1.51
CA LEU A 469 14.26 -19.22 1.57
C LEU A 469 15.20 -20.42 1.70
N ASP A 470 16.30 -20.44 0.95
CA ASP A 470 17.33 -21.46 1.07
C ASP A 470 17.95 -21.46 2.47
N LYS A 471 18.31 -20.29 3.02
CA LYS A 471 18.84 -20.19 4.38
C LYS A 471 17.85 -20.72 5.42
N ALA A 472 16.57 -20.37 5.29
CA ALA A 472 15.51 -20.86 6.17
C ALA A 472 15.35 -22.38 6.08
N LEU A 473 15.41 -22.94 4.87
CA LEU A 473 15.34 -24.37 4.63
C LEU A 473 16.56 -25.12 5.19
N HIS A 474 17.78 -24.59 5.00
CA HIS A 474 19.00 -25.16 5.57
C HIS A 474 18.95 -25.16 7.10
N GLY A 475 18.50 -24.07 7.71
CA GLY A 475 18.31 -24.00 9.17
C GLY A 475 17.28 -25.02 9.67
N LEU A 476 16.18 -25.21 8.93
CA LEU A 476 15.18 -26.24 9.24
C LEU A 476 15.78 -27.65 9.13
N ARG A 477 16.50 -27.95 8.05
CA ARG A 477 17.19 -29.23 7.85
C ARG A 477 18.17 -29.54 8.98
N GLN A 478 18.94 -28.56 9.44
CA GLN A 478 19.87 -28.74 10.56
C GLN A 478 19.12 -29.08 11.86
N ARG A 479 18.04 -28.36 12.18
CA ARG A 479 17.23 -28.65 13.38
C ARG A 479 16.61 -30.04 13.33
N ILE A 480 16.05 -30.44 12.19
CA ILE A 480 15.50 -31.80 12.00
C ILE A 480 16.61 -32.83 12.13
N ARG A 481 17.80 -32.56 11.59
CA ARG A 481 18.94 -33.49 11.64
C ARG A 481 19.40 -33.79 13.04
N ALA A 482 19.44 -32.77 13.90
CA ALA A 482 19.81 -32.86 15.30
C ALA A 482 18.78 -33.59 16.18
N MET A 483 17.58 -33.90 15.66
CA MET A 483 16.59 -34.68 16.40
C MET A 483 16.90 -36.18 16.31
N SER A 484 16.92 -36.87 17.45
CA SER A 484 17.06 -38.31 17.52
C SER A 484 15.94 -39.02 16.74
N PRO A 485 16.23 -40.10 15.98
CA PRO A 485 15.24 -40.81 15.17
C PRO A 485 14.07 -41.40 15.99
N HIS A 486 14.22 -41.57 17.30
CA HIS A 486 13.14 -42.04 18.17
C HIS A 486 12.06 -41.00 18.49
N MET A 487 12.31 -39.70 18.28
CA MET A 487 11.36 -38.63 18.57
C MET A 487 10.44 -38.29 17.38
N SER A 488 10.66 -38.93 16.22
CA SER A 488 9.80 -38.81 15.04
C SER A 488 8.65 -39.83 14.99
N MET A 489 8.55 -40.77 15.94
CA MET A 489 7.68 -41.95 15.84
C MET A 489 6.66 -42.16 16.98
N ASN A 490 6.59 -41.33 18.02
CA ASN A 490 5.49 -41.42 18.99
C ASN A 490 4.23 -40.73 18.47
N ALA A 491 3.60 -41.36 17.49
CA ALA A 491 2.20 -41.11 17.11
C ALA A 491 1.20 -41.77 18.10
N ASN A 492 1.69 -42.54 19.09
CA ASN A 492 0.87 -43.36 19.99
C ASN A 492 0.76 -42.87 21.45
N GLU A 493 1.34 -41.73 21.83
CA GLU A 493 1.15 -41.13 23.16
C GLU A 493 0.12 -39.98 23.16
N ILE A 494 -0.86 -40.03 22.24
CA ILE A 494 -1.95 -39.06 22.16
C ILE A 494 -3.29 -39.81 22.00
N ILE A 495 -3.53 -40.75 22.91
CA ILE A 495 -4.89 -41.19 23.25
C ILE A 495 -4.97 -41.08 24.76
N HIS A 496 -5.32 -39.89 25.25
CA HIS A 496 -6.17 -39.63 26.40
C HIS A 496 -6.55 -38.15 26.42
#